data_AF-A0A2D2CW42-F1
#
_entry.id   AF-A0A2D2CW42-F1
#
_cell.length_a   1.000
_cell.length_b   1.000
_cell.length_c   1.000
_cell.angle_alpha   90.00
_cell.angle_beta   90.00
_cell.angle_gamma   90.00
#
_symmetry.space_group_name_H-M   'P 1'
#
loop_
_entity.id
_entity.type
_entity.pdbx_description
1 polymer ?
#
loop_
_entity_poly.entity_id
_entity_poly.type
_entity_poly.pdbx_seq_one_letter_code
_entity_poly.pdbx_strand_id
1 'polypeptide(L)'
;MDAVIRPPRTARFRAVVPSKQNRSLLSNCAVALPGSDGRSAEARRFRDLVVAYLAPLGDIDSLPADVIALGRSAAALAMKSEQMQAQIVEGVKVNHDDLARTANALSRALSTLRRLRTAPTKGPSLIEAIAARHRKEAE
;
A
#
# COMPACT_ATOMS: atom_id res chain seq x y z
N MET A 1 -33.72 -42.59 21.35
CA MET A 1 -32.93 -42.69 20.10
C MET A 1 -32.77 -41.28 19.57
N ASP A 2 -31.80 -40.53 20.11
CA ASP A 2 -31.56 -39.16 19.70
C ASP A 2 -30.53 -39.13 18.59
N ALA A 3 -30.97 -38.71 17.41
CA ALA A 3 -30.11 -38.53 16.25
C ALA A 3 -29.23 -37.30 16.48
N VAL A 4 -27.93 -37.54 16.73
CA VAL A 4 -26.90 -36.50 16.75
C VAL A 4 -26.78 -35.93 15.33
N ILE A 5 -27.42 -34.78 15.10
CA ILE A 5 -27.23 -33.98 13.88
C ILE A 5 -25.80 -33.42 13.93
N ARG A 6 -24.86 -34.05 13.22
CA ARG A 6 -23.52 -33.48 13.00
C ARG A 6 -23.64 -32.30 12.02
N PRO A 7 -23.09 -31.13 12.33
CA PRO A 7 -23.06 -30.04 11.36
C PRO A 7 -22.16 -30.41 10.17
N PRO A 8 -22.49 -29.99 8.94
CA PRO A 8 -21.68 -30.28 7.77
C PRO A 8 -20.28 -29.67 7.93
N ARG A 9 -19.24 -30.46 7.62
CA ARG A 9 -17.85 -30.00 7.60
C ARG A 9 -17.75 -28.84 6.62
N THR A 10 -17.46 -27.66 7.17
CA THR A 10 -17.29 -26.39 6.45
C THR A 10 -16.48 -26.60 5.17
N ALA A 11 -17.12 -26.36 4.03
CA ALA A 11 -16.41 -26.22 2.76
C ALA A 11 -15.42 -25.08 2.95
N ARG A 12 -14.14 -25.40 3.05
CA ARG A 12 -13.08 -24.41 3.08
C ARG A 12 -13.17 -23.68 1.75
N PHE A 13 -13.67 -22.44 1.76
CA PHE A 13 -13.56 -21.56 0.61
C PHE A 13 -12.08 -21.43 0.27
N ARG A 14 -11.63 -22.21 -0.72
CA ARG A 14 -10.30 -22.03 -1.27
C ARG A 14 -10.35 -20.70 -2.00
N ALA A 15 -9.65 -19.70 -1.47
CA ALA A 15 -9.55 -18.41 -2.13
C ALA A 15 -8.98 -18.65 -3.53
N VAL A 16 -9.84 -18.57 -4.55
CA VAL A 16 -9.41 -18.63 -5.94
C VAL A 16 -8.86 -17.25 -6.25
N VAL A 17 -7.55 -17.17 -6.47
CA VAL A 17 -6.92 -15.94 -6.91
C VAL A 17 -7.28 -15.75 -8.38
N PRO A 18 -8.08 -14.72 -8.76
CA PRO A 18 -8.49 -14.53 -10.14
C PRO A 18 -7.28 -14.26 -11.05
N SER A 19 -7.39 -14.66 -12.32
CA SER A 19 -6.39 -14.34 -13.35
C SER A 19 -6.25 -12.82 -13.52
N LYS A 20 -5.09 -12.34 -14.00
CA LYS A 20 -4.89 -10.89 -14.22
C LYS A 20 -5.97 -10.29 -15.14
N GLN A 21 -6.44 -11.04 -16.14
CA GLN A 21 -7.49 -10.60 -17.07
C GLN A 21 -8.86 -10.45 -16.40
N ASN A 22 -9.18 -11.28 -15.40
CA ASN A 22 -10.45 -11.24 -14.68
C ASN A 22 -10.40 -10.32 -13.44
N ARG A 23 -9.23 -9.76 -13.11
CA ARG A 23 -9.07 -8.81 -12.01
C ARG A 23 -9.51 -7.41 -12.44
N SER A 24 -9.96 -6.64 -11.46
CA SER A 24 -10.21 -5.21 -11.62
C SER A 24 -8.95 -4.50 -12.10
N LEU A 25 -9.12 -3.55 -13.02
CA LEU A 25 -8.06 -2.67 -13.48
C LEU A 25 -7.43 -1.88 -12.32
N LEU A 26 -8.19 -1.56 -11.27
CA LEU A 26 -7.68 -0.91 -10.05
C LEU A 26 -6.73 -1.80 -9.25
N SER A 27 -6.90 -3.12 -9.35
CA SER A 27 -6.02 -4.10 -8.72
C SER A 27 -4.80 -4.41 -9.59
N ASN A 28 -4.92 -4.28 -10.91
CA ASN A 28 -3.83 -4.55 -11.85
C ASN A 28 -2.93 -3.33 -12.07
N CYS A 29 -3.43 -2.12 -11.85
CA CYS A 29 -2.70 -0.89 -12.10
C CYS A 29 -2.73 0.01 -10.86
N ALA A 30 -1.58 0.15 -10.21
CA ALA A 30 -1.41 0.92 -8.97
C ALA A 30 -1.88 2.38 -9.11
N VAL A 31 -1.84 2.93 -10.31
CA VAL A 31 -2.16 4.34 -10.57
C VAL A 31 -3.56 4.58 -11.15
N ALA A 32 -4.31 3.53 -11.44
CA ALA A 32 -5.61 3.68 -12.05
C ALA A 32 -6.64 4.27 -11.07
N LEU A 33 -7.37 5.29 -11.53
CA LEU A 33 -8.47 5.92 -10.80
C LEU A 33 -9.79 5.68 -11.53
N PRO A 34 -10.87 5.29 -10.82
CA PRO A 34 -12.18 5.12 -11.42
C PRO A 34 -12.65 6.40 -12.10
N GLY A 35 -13.15 6.30 -13.33
CA GLY A 35 -13.74 7.44 -14.06
C GLY A 35 -12.75 8.50 -14.52
N SER A 36 -11.44 8.30 -14.37
CA SER A 36 -10.43 9.24 -14.87
C SER A 36 -9.73 8.67 -16.12
N ASP A 37 -9.58 9.49 -17.16
CA ASP A 37 -8.80 9.15 -18.37
C ASP A 37 -7.27 9.07 -18.09
N GLY A 38 -6.81 9.61 -16.96
CA GLY A 38 -5.39 9.51 -16.58
C GLY A 38 -4.44 10.43 -17.37
N ARG A 39 -4.98 11.22 -18.31
CA ARG A 39 -4.22 12.07 -19.24
C ARG A 39 -4.07 13.53 -18.81
N SER A 40 -4.87 14.01 -17.85
CA SER A 40 -4.79 15.38 -17.33
C SER A 40 -3.45 15.64 -16.61
N ALA A 41 -3.08 16.91 -16.45
CA ALA A 41 -1.88 17.30 -15.71
C ALA A 41 -1.90 16.74 -14.28
N GLU A 42 -3.02 16.89 -13.57
CA GLU A 42 -3.25 16.33 -12.24
C GLU A 42 -3.11 14.81 -12.22
N ALA A 43 -3.67 14.11 -13.21
CA ALA A 43 -3.56 12.65 -13.25
C ALA A 43 -2.14 12.15 -13.55
N ARG A 44 -1.36 12.90 -14.36
CA ARG A 44 0.08 12.64 -14.54
C ARG A 44 0.84 12.89 -13.24
N ARG A 45 0.58 14.01 -12.56
CA ARG A 45 1.19 14.33 -11.26
C ARG A 45 0.90 13.25 -10.21
N PHE A 46 -0.33 12.77 -10.13
CA PHE A 46 -0.71 11.65 -9.27
C PHE A 46 0.15 10.40 -9.56
N ARG A 47 0.28 10.04 -10.84
CA ARG A 47 1.11 8.90 -11.28
C ARG A 47 2.56 9.06 -10.85
N ASP A 48 3.14 10.22 -11.10
CA ASP A 48 4.54 10.51 -10.77
C ASP A 48 4.78 10.38 -9.27
N LEU A 49 3.86 10.90 -8.43
CA LEU A 49 3.95 10.80 -6.98
C LEU A 49 3.81 9.35 -6.48
N VAL A 50 2.85 8.59 -7.02
CA VAL A 50 2.69 7.16 -6.65
C VAL A 50 3.94 6.37 -6.98
N VAL A 51 4.50 6.55 -8.18
CA VAL A 51 5.74 5.90 -8.60
C VAL A 51 6.89 6.33 -7.70
N ALA A 52 7.06 7.63 -7.44
CA ALA A 52 8.14 8.14 -6.59
C ALA A 52 8.09 7.60 -5.15
N TYR A 53 6.89 7.42 -4.59
CA TYR A 53 6.71 6.90 -3.23
C TYR A 53 6.90 5.38 -3.12
N LEU A 54 6.51 4.63 -4.15
CA LEU A 54 6.58 3.17 -4.15
C LEU A 54 7.89 2.61 -4.70
N ALA A 55 8.55 3.27 -5.66
CA ALA A 55 9.78 2.80 -6.28
C ALA A 55 10.91 2.46 -5.28
N PRO A 56 11.11 3.21 -4.16
CA PRO A 56 12.12 2.85 -3.17
C PRO A 56 11.81 1.57 -2.37
N LEU A 57 10.57 1.06 -2.44
CA LEU A 57 10.14 -0.16 -1.72
C LEU A 57 10.36 -1.43 -2.54
N GLY A 58 10.71 -1.31 -3.82
CA GLY A 58 10.92 -2.43 -4.74
C GLY A 58 10.10 -2.30 -6.01
N ASP A 59 9.91 -3.44 -6.70
CA ASP A 59 9.09 -3.51 -7.91
C ASP A 59 7.60 -3.33 -7.56
N ILE A 60 6.96 -2.32 -8.15
CA ILE A 60 5.59 -1.89 -7.81
C ILE A 60 4.58 -3.01 -8.02
N ASP A 61 4.76 -3.83 -9.06
CA ASP A 61 3.87 -4.94 -9.37
C ASP A 61 3.98 -6.11 -8.38
N SER A 62 5.07 -6.15 -7.61
CA SER A 62 5.33 -7.14 -6.56
C SER A 62 4.89 -6.67 -5.16
N LEU A 63 4.54 -5.38 -5.01
CA LEU A 63 4.19 -4.83 -3.71
C LEU A 63 2.84 -5.34 -3.20
N PRO A 64 2.70 -5.58 -1.89
CA PRO A 64 1.42 -5.87 -1.27
C PRO A 64 0.37 -4.79 -1.54
N ALA A 65 -0.89 -5.20 -1.71
CA ALA A 65 -1.98 -4.29 -2.09
C ALA A 65 -2.24 -3.18 -1.06
N ASP A 66 -2.00 -3.43 0.23
CA ASP A 66 -2.07 -2.47 1.31
C ASP A 66 -0.96 -1.41 1.23
N VAL A 67 0.26 -1.82 0.86
CA VAL A 67 1.37 -0.89 0.60
C VAL A 67 1.07 -0.01 -0.62
N ILE A 68 0.54 -0.60 -1.69
CA ILE A 68 0.10 0.14 -2.88
C ILE A 68 -0.99 1.15 -2.49
N ALA A 69 -2.01 0.74 -1.72
CA ALA A 69 -3.06 1.62 -1.24
C ALA A 69 -2.51 2.78 -0.39
N LEU A 70 -1.56 2.50 0.50
CA LEU A 70 -0.90 3.51 1.31
C LEU A 70 -0.12 4.54 0.44
N GLY A 71 0.62 4.07 -0.57
CA GLY A 71 1.32 4.93 -1.52
C GLY A 71 0.37 5.84 -2.31
N ARG A 72 -0.77 5.29 -2.76
CA ARG A 72 -1.84 6.05 -3.41
C ARG A 72 -2.44 7.11 -2.50
N SER A 73 -2.74 6.76 -1.25
CA SER A 73 -3.26 7.71 -0.26
C SER A 73 -2.26 8.83 0.03
N ALA A 74 -0.97 8.50 0.15
CA ALA A 74 0.09 9.50 0.31
C ALA A 74 0.16 10.45 -0.89
N ALA A 75 0.09 9.94 -2.13
CA ALA A 75 0.08 10.74 -3.34
C ALA A 75 -1.13 11.69 -3.42
N ALA A 76 -2.33 11.21 -3.08
CA ALA A 76 -3.54 12.03 -3.06
C ALA A 76 -3.47 13.15 -2.01
N LEU A 77 -2.96 12.85 -0.81
CA LEU A 77 -2.77 13.84 0.25
C LEU A 77 -1.70 14.88 -0.12
N ALA A 78 -0.64 14.45 -0.81
CA ALA A 78 0.40 15.35 -1.31
C ALA A 78 -0.16 16.32 -2.36
N MET A 79 -0.90 15.83 -3.35
CA MET A 79 -1.58 16.70 -4.33
C MET A 79 -2.53 17.69 -3.67
N LYS A 80 -3.32 17.24 -2.69
CA LYS A 80 -4.21 18.16 -1.96
C LYS A 80 -3.42 19.22 -1.19
N SER A 81 -2.28 18.85 -0.60
CA SER A 81 -1.37 19.80 0.04
C SER A 81 -0.80 20.80 -0.96
N GLU A 82 -0.36 20.35 -2.15
CA GLU A 82 0.14 21.21 -3.23
C GLU A 82 -0.92 22.24 -3.66
N GLN A 83 -2.17 21.80 -3.84
CA GLN A 83 -3.30 22.69 -4.18
C GLN A 83 -3.55 23.76 -3.09
N MET A 84 -3.53 23.38 -1.82
CA MET A 84 -3.71 24.35 -0.73
C MET A 84 -2.52 25.31 -0.61
N GLN A 85 -1.30 24.86 -0.89
CA GLN A 85 -0.12 25.73 -0.93
C GLN A 85 -0.22 26.75 -2.07
N ALA A 86 -0.66 26.33 -3.25
CA ALA A 86 -0.93 27.24 -4.37
C ALA A 86 -1.95 28.33 -3.99
N GLN A 87 -3.06 27.94 -3.38
CA GLN A 87 -4.07 28.87 -2.87
C GLN A 87 -3.50 29.88 -1.87
N ILE A 88 -2.65 29.43 -0.92
CA ILE A 88 -2.00 30.31 0.06
C ILE A 88 -1.09 31.33 -0.65
N VAL A 89 -0.29 30.89 -1.63
CA VAL A 89 0.61 31.77 -2.40
C VAL A 89 -0.17 32.80 -3.21
N GLU A 90 -1.34 32.44 -3.73
CA GLU A 90 -2.26 33.35 -4.43
C GLU A 90 -3.02 34.30 -3.49
N GLY A 91 -2.81 34.20 -2.17
CA GLY A 91 -3.51 35.01 -1.17
C GLY A 91 -4.95 34.57 -0.90
N VAL A 92 -5.36 33.40 -1.41
CA VAL A 92 -6.66 32.80 -1.13
C VAL A 92 -6.68 32.27 0.29
N LYS A 93 -7.76 32.58 1.04
CA LYS A 93 -7.95 32.05 2.39
C LYS A 93 -8.17 30.54 2.32
N VAL A 94 -7.27 29.79 2.95
CA VAL A 94 -7.40 28.34 3.16
C VAL A 94 -7.82 28.08 4.60
N ASN A 95 -8.68 27.09 4.80
CA ASN A 95 -9.03 26.63 6.14
C ASN A 95 -7.79 26.01 6.83
N HIS A 96 -7.35 26.62 7.92
CA HIS A 96 -6.19 26.17 8.68
C HIS A 96 -6.36 24.76 9.26
N ASP A 97 -7.58 24.36 9.61
CA ASP A 97 -7.86 23.03 10.13
C ASP A 97 -7.69 21.95 9.05
N ASP A 98 -8.15 22.24 7.83
CA ASP A 98 -8.00 21.32 6.69
C ASP A 98 -6.52 21.20 6.30
N LEU A 99 -5.81 22.33 6.27
CA LEU A 99 -4.38 22.35 6.01
C LEU A 99 -3.61 21.50 7.04
N ALA A 100 -3.86 21.71 8.33
CA ALA A 100 -3.21 20.96 9.41
C ALA A 100 -3.57 19.46 9.34
N ARG A 101 -4.84 19.12 9.06
CA ARG A 101 -5.30 17.74 8.95
C ARG A 101 -4.63 17.01 7.79
N THR A 102 -4.59 17.61 6.60
CA THR A 102 -3.94 17.03 5.42
C THR A 102 -2.43 16.89 5.65
N ALA A 103 -1.77 17.91 6.19
CA ALA A 103 -0.33 17.87 6.48
C ALA A 103 0.02 16.75 7.47
N ASN A 104 -0.77 16.61 8.55
CA ASN A 104 -0.57 15.56 9.54
C ASN A 104 -0.84 14.16 8.98
N ALA A 105 -1.90 14.00 8.17
CA ALA A 105 -2.20 12.74 7.50
C ALA A 105 -1.07 12.35 6.52
N LEU A 106 -0.58 13.30 5.73
CA LEU A 106 0.53 13.10 4.80
C LEU A 106 1.82 12.71 5.54
N SER A 107 2.17 13.43 6.61
CA SER A 107 3.35 13.14 7.43
C SER A 107 3.33 11.72 7.99
N ARG A 108 2.17 11.28 8.52
CA ARG A 108 1.98 9.90 9.00
C ARG A 108 2.12 8.86 7.89
N ALA A 109 1.50 9.09 6.73
CA ALA A 109 1.61 8.17 5.59
C ALA A 109 3.06 8.04 5.10
N LEU A 110 3.77 9.15 4.93
CA LEU A 110 5.17 9.17 4.52
C LEU A 110 6.09 8.55 5.58
N SER A 111 5.83 8.78 6.88
CA SER A 111 6.57 8.13 7.96
C SER A 111 6.42 6.60 7.91
N THR A 112 5.21 6.10 7.64
CA THR A 112 4.98 4.65 7.47
C THR A 112 5.71 4.10 6.25
N LEU A 113 5.65 4.77 5.09
CA LEU A 113 6.40 4.33 3.90
C LEU A 113 7.92 4.32 4.14
N ARG A 114 8.46 5.33 4.85
CA ARG A 114 9.89 5.37 5.22
C ARG A 114 10.28 4.20 6.10
N ARG A 115 9.44 3.80 7.07
CA ARG A 115 9.68 2.63 7.92
C ARG A 115 9.71 1.33 7.11
N LEU A 116 8.83 1.19 6.11
CA LEU A 116 8.81 0.03 5.22
C LEU A 116 10.09 -0.07 4.39
N ARG A 117 10.62 1.07 3.93
CA ARG A 117 11.89 1.13 3.20
C ARG A 117 13.09 0.65 4.03
N THR A 118 13.12 0.98 5.31
CA THR A 118 14.25 0.67 6.20
C THR A 118 14.06 -0.60 7.02
N ALA A 119 12.97 -1.35 6.79
CA ALA A 119 12.71 -2.57 7.54
C ALA A 119 13.85 -3.57 7.26
N PRO A 120 14.57 -4.04 8.30
CA PRO A 120 15.65 -4.99 8.08
C PRO A 120 15.07 -6.26 7.44
N THR A 121 15.81 -6.83 6.48
CA THR A 121 15.51 -8.17 5.97
C THR A 121 15.42 -9.10 7.17
N LYS A 122 14.32 -9.85 7.27
CA LYS A 122 14.09 -10.78 8.38
C LYS A 122 15.24 -11.79 8.35
N GLY A 123 16.17 -11.69 9.30
CA GLY A 123 17.24 -12.68 9.46
C GLY A 123 16.64 -14.07 9.74
N PRO A 124 17.44 -15.14 9.63
CA PRO A 124 16.97 -16.48 9.97
C PRO A 124 16.36 -16.46 11.37
N SER A 125 15.21 -17.12 11.52
CA SER A 125 14.59 -17.27 12.83
C SER A 125 15.56 -17.97 13.79
N LEU A 126 15.39 -17.74 15.10
CA LEU A 126 16.24 -18.38 16.11
C LEU A 126 16.28 -19.91 15.94
N ILE A 127 15.13 -20.51 15.58
CA ILE A 127 15.02 -21.95 15.32
C ILE A 127 15.86 -22.34 14.08
N GLU A 128 15.76 -21.59 12.98
CA GLU A 128 16.57 -21.84 11.78
C GLU A 128 18.06 -21.67 12.04
N ALA A 129 18.44 -20.68 12.85
CA ALA A 129 19.83 -20.44 13.25
C ALA A 129 20.38 -21.59 14.12
N ILE A 130 19.60 -22.07 15.09
CA ILE A 130 19.95 -23.22 15.93
C ILE A 130 20.06 -24.50 15.08
N ALA A 131 19.09 -24.74 14.17
CA ALA A 131 19.11 -25.89 13.27
C ALA A 131 20.28 -25.84 12.27
N ALA A 132 20.68 -24.65 11.81
CA ALA A 132 21.86 -24.47 10.98
C ALA A 132 23.16 -24.76 11.75
N ARG A 133 23.23 -24.37 13.03
CA ARG A 133 24.38 -24.67 13.89
C ARG A 133 24.56 -26.16 14.12
N HIS A 134 23.50 -26.88 14.49
CA HIS A 134 23.59 -28.33 14.73
C HIS A 134 23.96 -29.14 13.48
N ARG A 135 23.53 -28.70 12.28
CA ARG A 135 23.93 -29.36 11.02
C ARG A 135 25.43 -29.24 10.74
N LYS A 136 26.05 -28.11 11.07
CA LYS A 136 27.50 -27.91 10.94
C LYS A 136 28.34 -28.69 11.96
N GLU A 137 27.78 -29.02 13.11
CA GLU A 137 28.47 -29.80 14.16
C GLU A 137 28.42 -31.32 13.87
N ALA A 138 27.56 -31.75 12.94
CA ALA A 138 27.38 -33.15 12.55
C ALA A 138 28.14 -33.54 11.25
N GLU A 139 28.70 -32.57 10.54
CA GLU A 139 29.67 -32.72 9.43
C GLU A 139 31.11 -32.66 9.96
#